data_AF-A0A4P5QPN9-F1
#
_entry.id   AF-A0A4P5QPN9-F1
#
_cell.length_a   1.000
_cell.length_b   1.000
_cell.length_c   1.000
_cell.angle_alpha   90.00
_cell.angle_beta   90.00
_cell.angle_gamma   90.00
#
_symmetry.space_group_name_H-M   'P 1'
#
loop_
_entity.id
_entity.type
_entity.pdbx_description
1 polymer ?
#
loop_
_entity_poly.entity_id
_entity_poly.type
_entity_poly.pdbx_seq_one_letter_code
_entity_poly.pdbx_strand_id
1 'polypeptide(L)'
;MDVSADFLKTAYYCVSAIGVAALGWSGWKQGIARQLMTLAAIACAYGAAYYGASSAAPVFAFLKYPPQIIKIIAGAAVGLATFLGVHGLRRWLFKRTADQPKVSVRLSYGMLGAILGVAFGTFMFLITTDLVRAIGTVAKAQMEDRAQEKQIPNAQAPPDPGPLVRNFAKLKDGLDEGASGKFLKRYEASSTTHVFATIAKIGIMASRPEAVDRFLLYPGVAKLAQHPKLVAVKNDPEVFKLLENHSFVKLLRHEKILALATDADFKAAMEKMEFEKALDYALEKPKPKASADPSELPREALVTPPPAGAP
;
A
#
# COMPACT_ATOMS: atom_id res chain seq x y z
N MET A 1 -4.91 24.41 -10.89
CA MET A 1 -3.60 24.71 -11.52
C MET A 1 -2.98 23.39 -11.92
N ASP A 2 -2.77 23.18 -13.22
CA ASP A 2 -2.06 21.98 -13.70
C ASP A 2 -0.55 22.24 -13.59
N VAL A 3 0.16 21.38 -12.89
CA VAL A 3 1.59 21.56 -12.60
C VAL A 3 2.38 20.63 -13.52
N SER A 4 3.49 21.12 -14.09
CA SER A 4 4.31 20.29 -14.98
C SER A 4 4.97 19.14 -14.21
N ALA A 5 5.10 17.97 -14.87
CA ALA A 5 5.74 16.80 -14.27
C ALA A 5 7.19 17.08 -13.86
N ASP A 6 7.91 17.88 -14.67
CA ASP A 6 9.28 18.30 -14.36
C ASP A 6 9.38 19.19 -13.13
N PHE A 7 8.42 20.10 -12.92
CA PHE A 7 8.37 20.91 -11.72
C PHE A 7 8.11 20.03 -10.49
N LEU A 8 7.14 19.12 -10.55
CA LEU A 8 6.83 18.21 -9.43
C LEU A 8 8.02 17.31 -9.07
N LYS A 9 8.67 16.74 -10.09
CA LYS A 9 9.89 15.93 -9.94
C LYS A 9 11.03 16.72 -9.31
N THR A 10 11.30 17.93 -9.81
CA THR A 10 12.37 18.80 -9.29
C THR A 10 12.08 19.23 -7.86
N ALA A 11 10.86 19.68 -7.58
CA ALA A 11 10.43 20.06 -6.24
C ALA A 11 10.58 18.89 -5.26
N TYR A 12 10.17 17.68 -5.65
CA TYR A 12 10.33 16.48 -4.82
C TYR A 12 11.80 16.19 -4.48
N TYR A 13 12.69 16.22 -5.48
CA TYR A 13 14.12 16.00 -5.24
C TYR A 13 14.75 17.12 -4.40
N CYS A 14 14.38 18.39 -4.61
CA CYS A 14 14.85 19.51 -3.79
C CYS A 14 14.43 19.36 -2.33
N VAL A 15 13.14 19.09 -2.07
CA VAL A 15 12.62 18.87 -0.71
C VAL A 15 13.30 17.67 -0.06
N SER A 16 13.47 16.58 -0.81
CA SER A 16 14.15 15.38 -0.34
C SER A 16 15.63 15.65 0.00
N ALA A 17 16.35 16.36 -0.87
CA ALA A 17 17.75 16.71 -0.64
C ALA A 17 17.91 17.61 0.59
N ILE A 18 17.02 18.59 0.78
CA ILE A 18 16.96 19.42 1.98
C ILE A 18 16.70 18.54 3.22
N GLY A 19 15.78 17.59 3.14
CA GLY A 19 15.49 16.64 4.22
C GLY A 19 16.71 15.79 4.60
N VAL A 20 17.40 15.22 3.60
CA VAL A 20 18.63 14.43 3.80
C VAL A 20 19.73 15.30 4.40
N ALA A 21 19.94 16.51 3.89
CA ALA A 21 20.92 17.46 4.42
C ALA A 21 20.59 17.86 5.86
N ALA A 22 19.32 18.10 6.18
CA ALA A 22 18.86 18.41 7.53
C ALA A 22 19.09 17.24 8.50
N LEU A 23 18.89 15.99 8.04
CA LEU A 23 19.20 14.79 8.82
C LEU A 23 20.71 14.57 9.00
N GLY A 24 21.52 14.85 7.98
CA GLY A 24 22.98 14.87 8.08
C GLY A 24 23.47 15.92 9.09
N TRP A 25 22.91 17.13 9.02
CA TRP A 25 23.21 18.21 9.96
C TRP A 25 22.77 17.90 11.40
N SER A 26 21.59 17.31 11.55
CA SER A 26 21.12 16.78 12.83
C SER A 26 22.09 15.71 13.36
N GLY A 27 22.56 14.81 12.49
CA GLY A 27 23.55 13.79 12.83
C GLY A 27 24.88 14.37 13.26
N TRP A 28 25.36 15.43 12.59
CA TRP A 28 26.53 16.18 13.02
C TRP A 28 26.39 16.74 14.44
N LYS A 29 25.25 17.39 14.72
CA LYS A 29 24.97 18.00 16.04
C LYS A 29 24.85 16.94 17.15
N GLN A 30 24.29 15.78 16.85
CA GLN A 30 24.08 14.70 17.80
C GLN A 30 25.35 13.87 18.02
N GLY A 31 26.14 13.66 16.97
CA GLY A 31 27.34 12.84 16.95
C GLY A 31 27.06 11.34 16.95
N ILE A 32 28.09 10.53 16.67
CA ILE A 32 27.94 9.10 16.37
C ILE A 32 27.21 8.29 17.45
N ALA A 33 27.55 8.44 18.74
CA ALA A 33 26.94 7.58 19.77
C ALA A 33 25.44 7.82 19.90
N ARG A 34 24.99 9.09 19.84
CA ARG A 34 23.56 9.42 19.86
C ARG A 34 22.86 8.94 18.58
N GLN A 35 23.52 8.98 17.43
CA GLN A 35 22.96 8.49 16.18
C GLN A 35 22.76 6.97 16.21
N LEU A 36 23.77 6.22 16.68
CA LEU A 36 23.68 4.77 16.89
C LEU A 36 22.58 4.42 17.88
N MET A 37 22.43 5.19 18.96
CA MET A 37 21.32 5.01 19.89
C MET A 37 19.95 5.28 19.26
N THR A 38 19.83 6.18 18.27
CA THR A 38 18.57 6.32 17.51
C THR A 38 18.26 5.06 16.73
N LEU A 39 19.27 4.49 16.05
CA LEU A 39 19.10 3.25 15.29
C LEU A 39 18.73 2.09 16.22
N ALA A 40 19.42 1.98 17.36
CA ALA A 40 19.08 1.02 18.40
C ALA A 40 17.67 1.26 18.95
N ALA A 41 17.26 2.52 19.17
CA ALA A 41 15.90 2.86 19.60
C ALA A 41 14.84 2.41 18.59
N ILE A 42 15.09 2.58 17.29
CA ILE A 42 14.18 2.11 16.22
C ILE A 42 14.11 0.58 16.24
N ALA A 43 15.24 -0.11 16.34
CA ALA A 43 15.28 -1.57 16.41
C ALA A 43 14.56 -2.10 17.66
N CYS A 44 14.82 -1.51 18.83
CA CYS A 44 14.13 -1.84 20.08
C CYS A 44 12.64 -1.52 20.00
N ALA A 45 12.25 -0.40 19.41
CA ALA A 45 10.85 -0.02 19.23
C ALA A 45 10.13 -1.01 18.31
N TYR A 46 10.76 -1.44 17.22
CA TYR A 46 10.21 -2.45 16.33
C TYR A 46 10.05 -3.81 17.05
N GLY A 47 11.08 -4.26 17.77
CA GLY A 47 11.02 -5.48 18.57
C GLY A 47 9.94 -5.40 19.65
N ALA A 48 9.87 -4.30 20.39
CA ALA A 48 8.86 -4.08 21.42
C ALA A 48 7.45 -3.99 20.83
N ALA A 49 7.28 -3.35 19.68
CA ALA A 49 6.00 -3.33 18.97
C ALA A 49 5.56 -4.75 18.59
N TYR A 50 6.47 -5.55 18.01
CA TYR A 50 6.17 -6.89 17.54
C TYR A 50 5.83 -7.85 18.68
N TYR A 51 6.67 -7.91 19.73
CA TYR A 51 6.46 -8.83 20.85
C TYR A 51 5.46 -8.30 21.89
N GLY A 52 5.38 -6.97 22.06
CA GLY A 52 4.53 -6.32 23.06
C GLY A 52 3.10 -6.04 22.61
N ALA A 53 2.81 -6.10 21.30
CA ALA A 53 1.46 -5.85 20.75
C ALA A 53 0.38 -6.70 21.43
N SER A 54 0.64 -8.00 21.63
CA SER A 54 -0.35 -8.92 22.19
C SER A 54 -0.63 -8.63 23.68
N SER A 55 0.41 -8.28 24.45
CA SER A 55 0.27 -7.97 25.87
C SER A 55 -0.40 -6.62 26.12
N ALA A 56 -0.21 -5.65 25.22
CA ALA A 56 -0.83 -4.32 25.32
C ALA A 56 -2.24 -4.26 24.70
N ALA A 57 -2.62 -5.23 23.86
CA ALA A 57 -3.93 -5.27 23.20
C ALA A 57 -5.13 -5.09 24.15
N PRO A 58 -5.19 -5.71 25.35
CA PRO A 58 -6.32 -5.53 26.27
C PRO A 58 -6.55 -4.07 26.70
N VAL A 59 -5.48 -3.27 26.80
CA VAL A 59 -5.57 -1.85 27.17
C VAL A 59 -6.37 -1.05 26.14
N PHE A 60 -6.36 -1.49 24.88
CA PHE A 60 -7.05 -0.83 23.77
C PHE A 60 -8.40 -1.45 23.42
N ALA A 61 -8.87 -2.45 24.19
CA ALA A 61 -10.13 -3.15 23.91
C ALA A 61 -11.36 -2.21 23.89
N PHE A 62 -11.30 -1.07 24.59
CA PHE A 62 -12.35 -0.05 24.59
C PHE A 62 -12.62 0.56 23.21
N LEU A 63 -11.70 0.45 22.24
CA LEU A 63 -11.88 0.97 20.88
C LEU A 63 -12.86 0.15 20.04
N LYS A 64 -13.23 -1.06 20.49
CA LYS A 64 -14.19 -1.97 19.81
C LYS A 64 -13.84 -2.22 18.33
N TYR A 65 -12.56 -2.40 18.02
CA TYR A 65 -12.10 -2.80 16.69
C TYR A 65 -11.77 -4.30 16.62
N PRO A 66 -11.67 -4.88 15.41
CA PRO A 66 -11.20 -6.24 15.20
C PRO A 66 -9.87 -6.49 15.91
N PRO A 67 -9.63 -7.68 16.48
CA PRO A 67 -8.42 -7.98 17.26
C PRO A 67 -7.11 -7.67 16.55
N GLN A 68 -7.07 -7.86 15.23
CA GLN A 68 -5.91 -7.59 14.37
C GLN A 68 -5.58 -6.08 14.36
N ILE A 69 -6.60 -5.23 14.22
CA ILE A 69 -6.44 -3.77 14.26
C ILE A 69 -6.03 -3.33 15.67
N ILE A 70 -6.64 -3.90 16.70
CA ILE A 70 -6.25 -3.62 18.10
C ILE A 70 -4.78 -3.98 18.35
N LYS A 71 -4.31 -5.13 17.85
CA LYS A 71 -2.89 -5.52 17.96
C LYS A 71 -1.97 -4.56 17.22
N ILE A 72 -2.35 -4.07 16.03
CA ILE A 72 -1.57 -3.07 15.29
C ILE A 72 -1.48 -1.77 16.09
N ILE A 73 -2.61 -1.26 16.60
CA ILE A 73 -2.66 -0.04 17.41
C ILE A 73 -1.84 -0.21 18.70
N ALA A 74 -2.00 -1.33 19.39
CA ALA A 74 -1.28 -1.64 20.61
C ALA A 74 0.23 -1.75 20.36
N GLY A 75 0.64 -2.46 19.31
CA GLY A 75 2.03 -2.56 18.87
C GLY A 75 2.61 -1.19 18.53
N ALA A 76 1.87 -0.36 17.77
CA ALA A 76 2.29 0.99 17.45
C ALA A 76 2.47 1.86 18.69
N ALA A 77 1.54 1.78 19.66
CA ALA A 77 1.62 2.51 20.91
C ALA A 77 2.82 2.06 21.77
N VAL A 78 3.04 0.75 21.90
CA VAL A 78 4.20 0.18 22.61
C VAL A 78 5.50 0.59 21.94
N GLY A 79 5.60 0.43 20.62
CA GLY A 79 6.78 0.83 19.85
C GLY A 79 7.08 2.32 20.00
N LEU A 80 6.05 3.18 19.93
CA LEU A 80 6.19 4.62 20.15
C LEU A 80 6.67 4.93 21.56
N ALA A 81 6.07 4.32 22.58
CA ALA A 81 6.47 4.51 23.98
C ALA A 81 7.93 4.07 24.21
N THR A 82 8.32 2.91 23.68
CA THR A 82 9.71 2.41 23.73
C THR A 82 10.65 3.36 23.02
N PHE A 83 10.31 3.81 21.81
CA PHE A 83 11.12 4.76 21.06
C PHE A 83 11.32 6.05 21.86
N LEU A 84 10.25 6.64 22.38
CA LEU A 84 10.31 7.87 23.19
C LEU A 84 11.13 7.67 24.47
N GLY A 85 10.98 6.52 25.15
CA GLY A 85 11.74 6.18 26.34
C GLY A 85 13.25 6.08 26.07
N VAL A 86 13.65 5.28 25.08
CA VAL A 86 15.06 5.12 24.70
C VAL A 86 15.63 6.44 24.18
N HIS A 87 14.86 7.18 23.38
CA HIS A 87 15.26 8.47 22.84
C HIS A 87 15.39 9.54 23.94
N GLY A 88 14.59 9.47 25.00
CA GLY A 88 14.73 10.27 26.22
C GLY A 88 16.01 9.93 26.97
N LEU A 89 16.24 8.65 27.24
CA LEU A 89 17.41 8.14 27.96
C LEU A 89 18.73 8.51 27.24
N ARG A 90 18.72 8.47 25.91
CA ARG A 90 19.81 8.91 25.04
C ARG A 90 20.26 10.36 25.31
N ARG A 91 19.32 11.27 25.61
CA ARG A 91 19.64 12.68 25.88
C ARG A 91 20.40 12.84 27.19
N TRP A 92 20.15 11.96 28.15
CA TRP A 92 20.77 11.97 29.48
C TRP A 92 22.13 11.25 29.50
N LEU A 93 22.23 10.07 28.88
CA LEU A 93 23.45 9.25 28.93
C LEU A 93 24.60 9.74 28.06
N PHE A 94 24.32 10.31 26.89
CA PHE A 94 25.36 10.59 25.90
C PHE A 94 25.56 12.08 25.71
N LYS A 95 26.81 12.55 25.63
CA LYS A 95 27.14 13.95 25.33
C LYS A 95 26.92 14.31 23.85
N ARG A 96 26.69 15.59 23.55
CA ARG A 96 26.61 16.12 22.18
C ARG A 96 28.01 16.28 21.61
N THR A 97 28.09 16.44 20.29
CA THR A 97 29.32 16.81 19.59
C THR A 97 29.96 18.09 20.17
N ALA A 98 29.14 19.08 20.54
CA ALA A 98 29.62 20.34 21.12
C ALA A 98 30.29 20.19 22.50
N ASP A 99 29.94 19.14 23.25
CA ASP A 99 30.41 18.93 24.62
C ASP A 99 31.77 18.19 24.68
N GLN A 100 32.37 17.91 23.51
CA GLN A 100 33.66 17.23 23.41
C GLN A 100 34.81 18.24 23.58
N PRO A 101 35.77 17.98 24.49
CA PRO A 101 36.78 18.97 24.89
C PRO A 101 37.86 19.22 23.82
N LYS A 102 38.15 18.21 22.98
CA LYS A 102 39.19 18.30 21.93
C LYS A 102 38.56 18.52 20.57
N VAL A 103 39.07 19.50 19.82
CA VAL A 103 38.58 19.86 18.47
C VAL A 103 38.67 18.68 17.50
N SER A 104 39.77 17.91 17.50
CA SER A 104 39.93 16.75 16.61
C SER A 104 38.91 15.64 16.90
N VAL A 105 38.61 15.39 18.18
CA VAL A 105 37.58 14.43 18.61
C VAL A 105 36.18 14.94 18.24
N ARG A 106 35.93 16.24 18.39
CA ARG A 106 34.68 16.88 17.98
C ARG A 106 34.43 16.73 16.47
N LEU A 107 35.48 16.91 15.67
CA LEU A 107 35.40 16.79 14.21
C LEU A 107 35.08 15.36 13.78
N SER A 108 35.81 14.36 14.27
CA SER A 108 35.56 12.96 13.93
C SER A 108 34.20 12.48 14.43
N TYR A 109 33.83 12.84 15.65
CA TYR A 109 32.55 12.48 16.27
C TYR A 109 31.35 13.09 15.54
N GLY A 110 31.48 14.35 15.11
CA GLY A 110 30.48 15.03 14.27
C GLY A 110 30.41 14.46 12.87
N MET A 111 31.55 14.20 12.22
CA MET A 111 31.61 13.70 10.85
C MET A 111 31.00 12.31 10.72
N LEU A 112 31.32 11.40 11.65
CA LEU A 112 30.70 10.08 11.70
C LEU A 112 29.19 10.16 11.96
N GLY A 113 28.77 11.07 12.84
CA GLY A 113 27.34 11.36 13.06
C GLY A 113 26.64 11.87 11.79
N ALA A 114 27.30 12.75 11.03
CA ALA A 114 26.77 13.27 9.77
C ALA A 114 26.65 12.20 8.69
N ILE A 115 27.67 11.33 8.54
CA ILE A 115 27.64 10.20 7.60
C ILE A 115 26.45 9.29 7.90
N LEU A 116 26.28 8.90 9.17
CA LEU A 116 25.12 8.10 9.58
C LEU A 116 23.80 8.85 9.41
N GLY A 117 23.77 10.16 9.61
CA GLY A 117 22.59 11.02 9.36
C GLY A 117 22.20 11.07 7.89
N VAL A 118 23.17 11.22 7.00
CA VAL A 118 22.96 11.16 5.55
C VAL A 118 22.51 9.78 5.13
N ALA A 119 23.15 8.71 5.61
CA ALA A 119 22.75 7.33 5.31
C ALA A 119 21.30 7.06 5.73
N PHE A 120 20.92 7.47 6.94
CA PHE A 120 19.54 7.37 7.42
C PHE A 120 18.56 8.24 6.60
N GLY A 121 18.96 9.47 6.25
CA GLY A 121 18.15 10.34 5.40
C GLY A 121 17.92 9.75 4.01
N THR A 122 18.95 9.18 3.39
CA THR A 122 18.84 8.47 2.11
C THR A 122 17.87 7.29 2.24
N PHE A 123 17.95 6.52 3.32
CA PHE A 123 17.01 5.42 3.55
C PHE A 123 15.55 5.92 3.67
N MET A 124 15.31 7.00 4.42
CA MET A 124 13.97 7.63 4.51
C MET A 124 13.48 8.14 3.16
N PHE A 125 14.37 8.72 2.35
CA PHE A 125 14.07 9.14 0.99
C PHE A 125 13.62 7.97 0.10
N LEU A 126 14.29 6.82 0.20
CA LEU A 126 13.91 5.62 -0.58
C LEU A 126 12.51 5.14 -0.20
N ILE A 127 12.22 4.97 1.10
CA ILE A 127 10.88 4.56 1.57
C ILE A 127 9.80 5.55 1.12
N THR A 128 10.07 6.86 1.24
CA THR A 128 9.12 7.89 0.83
C THR A 128 8.87 7.85 -0.67
N THR A 129 9.91 7.60 -1.47
CA THR A 129 9.81 7.46 -2.91
C THR A 129 8.94 6.26 -3.29
N ASP A 130 9.12 5.11 -2.65
CA ASP A 130 8.29 3.93 -2.88
C ASP A 130 6.83 4.17 -2.50
N LEU A 131 6.58 4.87 -1.38
CA LEU A 131 5.22 5.26 -0.99
C LEU A 131 4.56 6.17 -2.04
N VAL A 132 5.28 7.19 -2.52
CA VAL A 132 4.77 8.10 -3.58
C VAL A 132 4.50 7.34 -4.87
N ARG A 133 5.39 6.40 -5.26
CA ARG A 133 5.21 5.54 -6.44
C ARG A 133 3.99 4.62 -6.27
N ALA A 134 3.76 4.06 -5.09
CA ALA A 134 2.57 3.23 -4.82
C ALA A 134 1.28 4.05 -4.99
N ILE A 135 1.20 5.23 -4.38
CA ILE A 135 0.05 6.15 -4.53
C ILE A 135 -0.14 6.56 -5.98
N GLY A 136 0.92 6.93 -6.69
CA GLY A 136 0.87 7.32 -8.09
C GLY A 136 0.44 6.17 -9.02
N THR A 137 0.70 4.92 -8.64
CA THR A 137 0.26 3.74 -9.42
C THR A 137 -1.25 3.58 -9.33
N VAL A 138 -1.82 3.75 -8.13
CA VAL A 138 -3.28 3.79 -7.95
C VAL A 138 -3.90 4.95 -8.72
N ALA A 139 -3.30 6.14 -8.64
CA ALA A 139 -3.77 7.32 -9.36
C ALA A 139 -3.77 7.12 -10.89
N LYS A 140 -2.72 6.49 -11.43
CA LYS A 140 -2.60 6.18 -12.86
C LYS A 140 -3.65 5.17 -13.31
N ALA A 141 -3.88 4.11 -12.52
CA ALA A 141 -4.93 3.13 -12.81
C ALA A 141 -6.32 3.78 -12.92
N GLN A 142 -6.67 4.67 -11.98
CA GLN A 142 -7.92 5.43 -12.02
C GLN A 142 -8.07 6.31 -13.27
N MET A 143 -6.95 6.82 -13.81
CA MET A 143 -6.97 7.62 -15.03
C MET A 143 -7.13 6.75 -16.29
N GLU A 144 -6.49 5.58 -16.34
CA GLU A 144 -6.59 4.63 -17.45
C GLU A 144 -8.02 4.10 -17.61
N ASP A 145 -8.69 3.75 -16.52
CA ASP A 145 -10.06 3.23 -16.55
C ASP A 145 -11.04 4.29 -17.07
N ARG A 146 -10.87 5.54 -16.64
CA ARG A 146 -11.66 6.68 -17.13
C ARG A 146 -11.39 7.01 -18.60
N ALA A 147 -10.16 6.81 -19.06
CA ALA A 147 -9.82 7.00 -20.47
C ALA A 147 -10.49 5.93 -21.35
N GLN A 148 -10.61 4.70 -20.85
CA GLN A 148 -11.36 3.62 -21.53
C GLN A 148 -12.86 3.90 -21.52
N GLU A 149 -13.42 4.40 -20.42
CA GLU A 149 -14.85 4.76 -20.32
C GLU A 149 -15.23 5.89 -21.28
N LYS A 150 -14.34 6.89 -21.49
CA LYS A 150 -14.52 7.94 -22.51
C LYS A 150 -14.52 7.42 -23.95
N GLN A 151 -13.98 6.23 -24.22
CA GLN A 151 -13.98 5.63 -25.56
C GLN A 151 -15.29 4.88 -25.86
N ILE A 152 -16.20 4.73 -24.89
CA ILE A 152 -17.50 4.10 -25.08
C ILE A 152 -18.47 5.15 -25.68
N PRO A 153 -18.89 5.02 -26.95
CA PRO A 153 -19.86 5.95 -27.54
C PRO A 153 -21.18 5.91 -26.74
N ASN A 154 -21.66 7.09 -26.34
CA ASN A 154 -22.84 7.35 -25.47
C ASN A 154 -22.65 7.21 -23.95
N ALA A 155 -21.46 6.95 -23.41
CA ALA A 155 -21.22 7.05 -21.98
C ALA A 155 -21.17 8.54 -21.54
N GLN A 156 -21.85 8.88 -20.44
CA GLN A 156 -21.70 10.20 -19.81
C GLN A 156 -20.22 10.42 -19.46
N ALA A 157 -19.67 11.55 -19.88
CA ALA A 157 -18.26 11.84 -19.65
C ALA A 157 -17.98 11.78 -18.13
N PRO A 158 -17.08 10.90 -17.66
CA PRO A 158 -16.80 10.79 -16.24
C PRO A 158 -16.24 12.13 -15.74
N PRO A 159 -16.62 12.56 -14.50
CA PRO A 159 -16.16 13.81 -13.94
C PRO A 159 -14.63 13.84 -13.90
N ASP A 160 -14.07 15.00 -14.24
CA ASP A 160 -12.65 15.17 -14.46
C ASP A 160 -11.83 14.77 -13.21
N PRO A 161 -10.74 13.99 -13.32
CA PRO A 161 -10.00 13.57 -12.14
C PRO A 161 -9.47 14.78 -11.38
N GLY A 162 -9.61 14.74 -10.05
CA GLY A 162 -9.17 15.82 -9.19
C GLY A 162 -7.70 16.18 -9.44
N PRO A 163 -7.30 17.45 -9.28
CA PRO A 163 -5.93 17.90 -9.55
C PRO A 163 -4.86 17.06 -8.83
N LEU A 164 -5.16 16.57 -7.63
CA LEU A 164 -4.24 15.72 -6.86
C LEU A 164 -3.95 14.39 -7.54
N VAL A 165 -4.97 13.70 -8.06
CA VAL A 165 -4.82 12.40 -8.73
C VAL A 165 -3.93 12.55 -9.97
N ARG A 166 -4.18 13.59 -10.78
CA ARG A 166 -3.34 13.93 -11.94
C ARG A 166 -1.89 14.23 -11.54
N ASN A 167 -1.69 15.01 -10.48
CA ASN A 167 -0.35 15.37 -10.01
C ASN A 167 0.43 14.16 -9.48
N PHE A 168 -0.22 13.23 -8.77
CA PHE A 168 0.44 12.00 -8.28
C PHE A 168 0.82 11.05 -9.42
N ALA A 169 -0.04 10.89 -10.43
CA ALA A 169 0.28 10.09 -11.61
C ALA A 169 1.50 10.69 -12.35
N LYS A 170 1.48 12.00 -12.61
CA LYS A 170 2.61 12.73 -13.24
C LYS A 170 3.89 12.65 -12.42
N LEU A 171 3.79 12.80 -11.09
CA LEU A 171 4.96 12.71 -10.20
C LEU A 171 5.56 11.30 -10.23
N LYS A 172 4.74 10.25 -10.21
CA LYS A 172 5.23 8.87 -10.37
C LYS A 172 5.98 8.69 -11.68
N ASP A 173 5.40 9.10 -12.80
CA ASP A 173 6.05 8.96 -14.10
C ASP A 173 7.42 9.70 -14.10
N GLY A 174 7.46 10.92 -13.56
CA GLY A 174 8.71 11.67 -13.40
C GLY A 174 9.74 11.02 -12.46
N LEU A 175 9.31 10.31 -11.42
CA LEU A 175 10.20 9.56 -10.51
C LEU A 175 10.72 8.27 -11.16
N ASP A 176 9.88 7.55 -11.88
CA ASP A 176 10.22 6.30 -12.58
C ASP A 176 11.24 6.53 -13.71
N GLU A 177 11.13 7.65 -14.42
CA GLU A 177 12.10 8.08 -15.45
C GLU A 177 13.39 8.64 -14.85
N GLY A 178 13.31 9.18 -13.63
CA GLY A 178 14.41 9.83 -12.93
C GLY A 178 15.47 8.88 -12.37
N ALA A 179 16.45 9.47 -11.69
CA ALA A 179 17.54 8.73 -11.06
C ALA A 179 17.05 7.76 -9.97
N SER A 180 16.01 8.15 -9.22
CA SER A 180 15.43 7.30 -8.18
C SER A 180 14.76 6.04 -8.74
N GLY A 181 13.96 6.15 -9.81
CA GLY A 181 13.36 5.00 -10.48
C GLY A 181 14.39 4.00 -11.04
N LYS A 182 15.48 4.50 -11.64
CA LYS A 182 16.59 3.65 -12.11
C LYS A 182 17.31 2.94 -10.97
N PHE A 183 17.51 3.63 -9.84
CA PHE A 183 18.13 3.05 -8.65
C PHE A 183 17.23 2.01 -7.98
N LEU A 184 15.95 2.32 -7.80
CA LEU A 184 14.97 1.43 -7.18
C LEU A 184 14.75 0.17 -8.00
N LYS A 185 14.68 0.23 -9.33
CA LYS A 185 14.59 -0.97 -10.18
C LYS A 185 15.78 -1.94 -10.00
N ARG A 186 16.98 -1.43 -9.67
CA ARG A 186 18.13 -2.28 -9.35
C ARG A 186 18.00 -2.95 -7.98
N TYR A 187 17.29 -2.32 -7.04
CA TYR A 187 17.11 -2.79 -5.68
C TYR A 187 15.82 -3.63 -5.49
N GLU A 188 14.78 -3.38 -6.29
CA GLU A 188 13.51 -4.14 -6.34
C GLU A 188 13.70 -5.61 -6.70
N ALA A 189 14.84 -5.98 -7.30
CA ALA A 189 15.26 -7.37 -7.45
C ALA A 189 15.50 -8.09 -6.09
N SER A 190 15.45 -7.36 -4.96
CA SER A 190 15.73 -7.82 -3.59
C SER A 190 14.59 -7.45 -2.61
N SER A 191 13.42 -8.04 -2.80
CA SER A 191 12.34 -8.39 -1.83
C SER A 191 11.80 -7.42 -0.76
N THR A 192 12.23 -6.17 -0.61
CA THR A 192 11.76 -5.29 0.51
C THR A 192 10.51 -4.46 0.16
N THR A 193 10.12 -4.37 -1.11
CA THR A 193 9.05 -3.47 -1.62
C THR A 193 7.65 -4.08 -1.61
N HIS A 194 7.51 -5.32 -1.12
CA HIS A 194 6.30 -6.12 -1.25
C HIS A 194 5.05 -5.48 -0.60
N VAL A 195 5.21 -4.84 0.57
CA VAL A 195 4.08 -4.25 1.31
C VAL A 195 3.44 -3.09 0.53
N PHE A 196 4.24 -2.17 -0.01
CA PHE A 196 3.73 -1.05 -0.79
C PHE A 196 3.12 -1.51 -2.12
N ALA A 197 3.72 -2.52 -2.76
CA ALA A 197 3.16 -3.13 -3.96
C ALA A 197 1.78 -3.76 -3.68
N THR A 198 1.63 -4.49 -2.57
CA THR A 198 0.35 -5.09 -2.16
C THR A 198 -0.69 -4.03 -1.84
N ILE A 199 -0.33 -2.96 -1.12
CA ILE A 199 -1.24 -1.83 -0.87
C ILE A 199 -1.67 -1.17 -2.19
N ALA A 200 -0.75 -0.97 -3.13
CA ALA A 200 -1.08 -0.43 -4.45
C ALA A 200 -2.02 -1.37 -5.21
N LYS A 201 -1.78 -2.69 -5.22
CA LYS A 201 -2.65 -3.69 -5.84
C LYS A 201 -4.07 -3.64 -5.27
N ILE A 202 -4.21 -3.56 -3.94
CA ILE A 202 -5.52 -3.40 -3.28
C ILE A 202 -6.18 -2.09 -3.72
N GLY A 203 -5.44 -0.99 -3.77
CA GLY A 203 -5.96 0.31 -4.20
C GLY A 203 -6.45 0.29 -5.65
N ILE A 204 -5.71 -0.35 -6.55
CA ILE A 204 -6.09 -0.50 -7.96
C ILE A 204 -7.33 -1.38 -8.09
N MET A 205 -7.35 -2.53 -7.41
CA MET A 205 -8.50 -3.44 -7.41
C MET A 205 -9.75 -2.72 -6.90
N ALA A 206 -9.66 -2.01 -5.76
CA ALA A 206 -10.78 -1.28 -5.18
C ALA A 206 -11.29 -0.14 -6.07
N SER A 207 -10.44 0.42 -6.94
CA SER A 207 -10.86 1.44 -7.90
C SER A 207 -11.51 0.89 -9.19
N ARG A 208 -11.48 -0.43 -9.40
CA ARG A 208 -11.93 -1.11 -10.63
C ARG A 208 -13.05 -2.12 -10.33
N PRO A 209 -14.31 -1.84 -10.69
CA PRO A 209 -15.41 -2.78 -10.48
C PRO A 209 -15.13 -4.18 -11.07
N GLU A 210 -14.56 -4.25 -12.27
CA GLU A 210 -14.26 -5.53 -12.93
C GLU A 210 -13.15 -6.31 -12.23
N ALA A 211 -12.18 -5.62 -11.63
CA ALA A 211 -11.12 -6.26 -10.86
C ALA A 211 -11.66 -6.83 -9.55
N VAL A 212 -12.61 -6.13 -8.90
CA VAL A 212 -13.32 -6.66 -7.72
C VAL A 212 -14.09 -7.92 -8.09
N ASP A 213 -14.81 -7.93 -9.21
CA ASP A 213 -15.55 -9.12 -9.65
C ASP A 213 -14.62 -10.31 -9.91
N ARG A 214 -13.49 -10.08 -10.59
CA ARG A 214 -12.46 -11.12 -10.79
C ARG A 214 -11.85 -11.60 -9.49
N PHE A 215 -11.59 -10.70 -8.55
CA PHE A 215 -11.11 -11.07 -7.22
C PHE A 215 -12.09 -12.02 -6.53
N LEU A 216 -13.40 -11.73 -6.60
CA LEU A 216 -14.45 -12.57 -6.02
C LEU A 216 -14.59 -13.94 -6.70
N LEU A 217 -14.23 -14.04 -7.98
CA LEU A 217 -14.23 -15.31 -8.74
C LEU A 217 -13.03 -16.21 -8.41
N TYR A 218 -11.97 -15.68 -7.79
CA TYR A 218 -10.81 -16.49 -7.44
C TYR A 218 -11.21 -17.62 -6.47
N PRO A 219 -10.84 -18.91 -6.70
CA PRO A 219 -11.36 -20.04 -5.92
C PRO A 219 -11.18 -19.92 -4.41
N GLY A 220 -10.08 -19.32 -3.94
CA GLY A 220 -9.86 -19.05 -2.51
C GLY A 220 -10.82 -17.99 -1.93
N VAL A 221 -11.08 -16.93 -2.69
CA VAL A 221 -11.98 -15.84 -2.30
C VAL A 221 -13.44 -16.29 -2.42
N ALA A 222 -13.81 -17.01 -3.47
CA ALA A 222 -15.15 -17.56 -3.67
C ALA A 222 -15.56 -18.50 -2.52
N LYS A 223 -14.64 -19.34 -2.04
CA LYS A 223 -14.85 -20.19 -0.85
C LYS A 223 -15.09 -19.37 0.41
N LEU A 224 -14.33 -18.27 0.60
CA LEU A 224 -14.54 -17.35 1.71
C LEU A 224 -15.86 -16.58 1.60
N ALA A 225 -16.24 -16.16 0.38
CA ALA A 225 -17.49 -15.48 0.08
C ALA A 225 -18.73 -16.33 0.47
N GLN A 226 -18.60 -17.65 0.35
CA GLN A 226 -19.63 -18.63 0.73
C GLN A 226 -19.61 -19.00 2.22
N HIS A 227 -18.68 -18.46 3.02
CA HIS A 227 -18.59 -18.80 4.43
C HIS A 227 -19.88 -18.39 5.15
N PRO A 228 -20.53 -19.29 5.92
CA PRO A 228 -21.88 -19.07 6.46
C PRO A 228 -21.98 -17.80 7.32
N LYS A 229 -20.92 -17.47 8.07
CA LYS A 229 -20.86 -16.23 8.86
C LYS A 229 -20.72 -14.97 8.00
N LEU A 230 -19.98 -15.02 6.90
CA LEU A 230 -19.87 -13.88 5.98
C LEU A 230 -21.19 -13.65 5.24
N VAL A 231 -21.90 -14.72 4.87
CA VAL A 231 -23.26 -14.64 4.32
C VAL A 231 -24.24 -14.02 5.33
N ALA A 232 -24.14 -14.41 6.61
CA ALA A 232 -24.94 -13.81 7.68
C ALA A 232 -24.67 -12.32 7.90
N VAL A 233 -23.42 -11.87 7.70
CA VAL A 233 -23.06 -10.44 7.69
C VAL A 233 -23.61 -9.73 6.46
N LYS A 234 -23.50 -10.34 5.27
CA LYS A 234 -23.99 -9.77 4.00
C LYS A 234 -25.52 -9.56 4.02
N ASN A 235 -26.25 -10.48 4.63
CA ASN A 235 -27.71 -10.42 4.71
C ASN A 235 -28.22 -9.55 5.87
N ASP A 236 -27.32 -8.87 6.61
CA ASP A 236 -27.71 -7.97 7.69
C ASP A 236 -28.11 -6.59 7.13
N PRO A 237 -29.35 -6.12 7.36
CA PRO A 237 -29.81 -4.82 6.89
C PRO A 237 -29.03 -3.64 7.50
N GLU A 238 -28.49 -3.75 8.71
CA GLU A 238 -27.69 -2.68 9.32
C GLU A 238 -26.30 -2.58 8.69
N VAL A 239 -25.66 -3.72 8.41
CA VAL A 239 -24.38 -3.78 7.69
C VAL A 239 -24.53 -3.17 6.30
N PHE A 240 -25.61 -3.52 5.59
CA PHE A 240 -25.90 -2.96 4.27
C PHE A 240 -26.09 -1.44 4.31
N LYS A 241 -26.86 -0.93 5.28
CA LYS A 241 -27.02 0.52 5.50
C LYS A 241 -25.69 1.22 5.80
N LEU A 242 -24.81 0.59 6.57
CA LEU A 242 -23.48 1.16 6.87
C LEU A 242 -22.57 1.18 5.64
N LEU A 243 -22.66 0.18 4.76
CA LEU A 243 -21.96 0.13 3.49
C LEU A 243 -22.47 1.21 2.52
N GLU A 244 -23.79 1.34 2.40
CA GLU A 244 -24.46 2.35 1.55
C GLU A 244 -24.08 3.77 1.98
N ASN A 245 -24.02 4.03 3.30
CA ASN A 245 -23.62 5.33 3.84
C ASN A 245 -22.09 5.54 3.92
N HIS A 246 -21.28 4.70 3.26
CA HIS A 246 -19.81 4.73 3.30
C HIS A 246 -19.21 4.84 4.73
N SER A 247 -19.93 4.30 5.71
CA SER A 247 -19.60 4.45 7.13
C SER A 247 -18.64 3.35 7.60
N PHE A 248 -17.50 3.23 6.93
CA PHE A 248 -16.53 2.15 7.12
C PHE A 248 -16.00 2.05 8.56
N VAL A 249 -15.82 3.18 9.25
CA VAL A 249 -15.38 3.19 10.64
C VAL A 249 -16.42 2.54 11.57
N LYS A 250 -17.71 2.82 11.33
CA LYS A 250 -18.81 2.22 12.09
C LYS A 250 -18.97 0.74 11.74
N LEU A 251 -18.81 0.40 10.46
CA LEU A 251 -18.84 -0.98 9.97
C LEU A 251 -17.76 -1.84 10.63
N LEU A 252 -16.52 -1.36 10.73
CA LEU A 252 -15.44 -2.09 11.40
C LEU A 252 -15.71 -2.33 12.89
N ARG A 253 -16.53 -1.50 13.53
CA ARG A 253 -16.94 -1.64 14.94
C ARG A 253 -18.26 -2.38 15.11
N HIS A 254 -18.89 -2.81 14.01
CA HIS A 254 -20.17 -3.50 14.05
C HIS A 254 -20.03 -4.89 14.66
N GLU A 255 -20.96 -5.28 15.53
CA GLU A 255 -20.88 -6.52 16.32
C GLU A 255 -20.67 -7.77 15.44
N LYS A 256 -21.40 -7.88 14.34
CA LYS A 256 -21.25 -9.03 13.41
C LYS A 256 -19.91 -9.06 12.67
N ILE A 257 -19.30 -7.90 12.41
CA ILE A 257 -17.97 -7.81 11.80
C ILE A 257 -16.90 -8.18 12.82
N LEU A 258 -17.06 -7.76 14.08
CA LEU A 258 -16.19 -8.15 15.19
C LEU A 258 -16.27 -9.66 15.47
N ALA A 259 -17.49 -10.22 15.47
CA ALA A 259 -17.73 -11.65 15.65
C ALA A 259 -17.11 -12.47 14.50
N LEU A 260 -17.21 -11.98 13.25
CA LEU A 260 -16.56 -12.60 12.11
C LEU A 260 -15.03 -12.55 12.21
N ALA A 261 -14.46 -11.42 12.65
CA ALA A 261 -13.01 -11.23 12.73
C ALA A 261 -12.34 -11.98 13.91
N THR A 262 -13.14 -12.36 14.92
CA THR A 262 -12.71 -13.16 16.08
C THR A 262 -12.93 -14.66 15.88
N ASP A 263 -13.66 -15.06 14.82
CA ASP A 263 -13.99 -16.43 14.55
C ASP A 263 -12.77 -17.27 14.12
N ALA A 264 -12.56 -18.41 14.79
CA ALA A 264 -11.42 -19.28 14.53
C ALA A 264 -11.50 -19.94 13.14
N ASP A 265 -12.70 -20.37 12.73
CA ASP A 265 -12.92 -21.03 11.44
C ASP A 265 -12.70 -20.05 10.28
N PHE A 266 -13.28 -18.85 10.38
CA PHE A 266 -13.06 -17.79 9.40
C PHE A 266 -11.58 -17.36 9.33
N LYS A 267 -10.89 -17.26 10.48
CA LYS A 267 -9.46 -16.95 10.50
C LYS A 267 -8.63 -18.03 9.80
N ALA A 268 -8.92 -19.31 10.05
CA ALA A 268 -8.24 -20.41 9.39
C ALA A 268 -8.51 -20.45 7.87
N ALA A 269 -9.74 -20.09 7.45
CA ALA A 269 -10.08 -19.96 6.05
C ALA A 269 -9.33 -18.79 5.38
N MET A 270 -9.20 -17.65 6.08
CA MET A 270 -8.44 -16.48 5.64
C MET A 270 -6.94 -16.77 5.51
N GLU A 271 -6.36 -17.52 6.45
CA GLU A 271 -4.94 -17.91 6.39
C GLU A 271 -4.63 -18.87 5.23
N LYS A 272 -5.60 -19.71 4.85
CA LYS A 272 -5.49 -20.61 3.70
C LYS A 272 -5.72 -19.90 2.37
N MET A 273 -6.26 -18.69 2.38
CA MET A 273 -6.46 -17.92 1.17
C MET A 273 -5.13 -17.37 0.68
N GLU A 274 -4.81 -17.66 -0.57
CA GLU A 274 -3.64 -17.11 -1.26
C GLU A 274 -3.92 -15.65 -1.70
N PHE A 275 -4.00 -14.73 -0.73
CA PHE A 275 -4.44 -13.34 -0.93
C PHE A 275 -3.69 -12.62 -2.07
N GLU A 276 -2.37 -12.77 -2.11
CA GLU A 276 -1.55 -12.15 -3.17
C GLU A 276 -1.87 -12.70 -4.54
N LYS A 277 -2.04 -14.02 -4.66
CA LYS A 277 -2.41 -14.65 -5.95
C LYS A 277 -3.81 -14.24 -6.38
N ALA A 278 -4.72 -14.06 -5.43
CA ALA A 278 -6.05 -13.54 -5.70
C ALA A 278 -6.00 -12.09 -6.21
N LEU A 279 -5.17 -11.24 -5.60
CA LEU A 279 -4.93 -9.86 -6.09
C LEU A 279 -4.30 -9.86 -7.49
N ASP A 280 -3.33 -10.74 -7.74
CA ASP A 280 -2.69 -10.84 -9.06
C ASP A 280 -3.68 -11.30 -10.13
N TYR A 281 -4.50 -12.31 -9.82
CA TYR A 281 -5.58 -12.77 -10.69
C TYR A 281 -6.60 -11.67 -11.01
N ALA A 282 -6.96 -10.87 -10.00
CA ALA A 282 -7.90 -9.75 -10.15
C ALA A 282 -7.36 -8.66 -11.09
N LEU A 283 -6.05 -8.43 -11.07
CA LEU A 283 -5.38 -7.37 -11.82
C LEU A 283 -4.85 -7.81 -13.18
N GLU A 284 -4.89 -9.11 -13.50
CA GLU A 284 -4.50 -9.62 -14.80
C GLU A 284 -5.45 -9.07 -15.87
N LYS A 285 -4.90 -8.44 -16.92
CA LYS A 285 -5.70 -7.96 -18.06
C LYS A 285 -6.42 -9.17 -18.68
N PRO A 286 -7.69 -9.05 -19.09
CA PRO A 286 -8.39 -10.17 -19.70
C PRO A 286 -7.59 -10.60 -20.93
N LYS A 287 -7.08 -11.84 -20.93
CA LYS A 287 -6.69 -12.47 -22.20
C LYS A 287 -7.92 -12.32 -23.10
N PRO A 288 -7.78 -11.79 -24.34
CA PRO A 288 -8.84 -11.90 -25.32
C PRO A 288 -9.26 -13.36 -25.29
N LYS A 289 -10.52 -13.61 -24.95
CA LYS A 289 -11.13 -14.92 -25.17
C LYS A 289 -10.76 -15.23 -26.60
N ALA A 290 -9.87 -16.20 -26.82
CA ALA A 290 -9.45 -16.59 -28.15
C ALA A 290 -10.76 -16.70 -28.92
N SER A 291 -10.88 -15.85 -29.94
CA SER A 291 -11.97 -15.89 -30.89
C SER A 291 -12.29 -17.36 -31.10
N ALA A 292 -13.53 -17.74 -30.81
CA ALA A 292 -14.06 -19.00 -31.29
C ALA A 292 -13.54 -19.14 -32.72
N ASP A 293 -12.73 -20.17 -32.93
CA ASP A 293 -12.13 -20.47 -34.20
C ASP A 293 -13.28 -20.49 -35.23
N PRO A 294 -13.27 -19.65 -36.28
CA PRO A 294 -14.31 -19.68 -37.31
C PRO A 294 -14.35 -21.04 -38.04
N SER A 295 -13.44 -21.96 -37.74
CA SER A 295 -13.32 -23.28 -38.33
C SER A 295 -14.28 -24.34 -37.74
N GLU A 296 -14.97 -24.07 -36.62
CA GLU A 296 -16.03 -24.95 -36.09
C GLU A 296 -17.43 -24.41 -36.41
N LEU A 297 -17.73 -24.24 -37.70
CA LEU A 297 -19.12 -24.30 -38.17
C LEU A 297 -19.42 -25.76 -38.60
N PRO A 298 -20.46 -26.41 -38.08
CA PRO A 298 -20.93 -27.68 -38.63
C PRO A 298 -21.27 -27.48 -40.11
N ARG A 299 -20.56 -28.17 -41.00
CA ARG A 299 -20.83 -28.22 -42.45
C ARG A 299 -22.06 -29.08 -42.79
N GLU A 300 -23.13 -28.97 -42.02
CA GLU A 300 -24.37 -29.73 -42.25
C GLU A 300 -25.60 -28.82 -42.10
N ALA A 301 -25.74 -27.88 -43.02
CA ALA A 301 -27.04 -27.39 -43.47
C ALA A 301 -26.82 -26.57 -44.74
N LEU A 302 -27.75 -26.66 -45.69
CA LEU A 302 -27.83 -25.98 -47.00
C LEU A 302 -27.08 -26.71 -48.14
N VAL A 303 -27.68 -27.25 -49.22
CA VAL A 303 -29.04 -27.24 -49.79
C VAL A 303 -29.08 -28.40 -50.81
N THR A 304 -30.08 -29.28 -50.75
CA THR A 304 -30.52 -30.06 -51.92
C THR A 304 -31.50 -29.21 -52.73
N PRO A 305 -31.29 -28.99 -54.04
CA PRO A 305 -32.25 -28.25 -54.86
C PRO A 305 -33.52 -29.09 -55.13
N PRO A 306 -34.72 -28.47 -55.18
CA PRO A 306 -35.95 -29.17 -55.53
C PRO A 306 -35.97 -29.52 -57.03
N PRO A 307 -36.65 -30.62 -57.43
CA PRO A 307 -36.75 -31.00 -58.84
C PRO A 307 -37.64 -30.01 -59.60
N ALA A 308 -37.13 -29.57 -60.75
CA ALA A 308 -37.83 -28.75 -61.72
C ALA A 308 -39.01 -29.52 -62.33
N GLY A 309 -40.22 -29.10 -62.01
CA GLY A 309 -41.44 -29.50 -62.71
C GLY A 309 -42.09 -28.27 -63.34
N ALA A 310 -42.18 -28.28 -64.66
CA ALA A 310 -43.15 -27.53 -65.47
C ALA A 310 -43.36 -28.31 -66.77
N PRO A 311 -44.51 -28.22 -67.46
CA PRO A 311 -45.78 -27.56 -67.11
C PRO A 311 -46.84 -28.50 -66.51
#